data_AF-A0ABC8RDU4-F1
#
_entry.id   AF-A0ABC8RDU4-F1
#
_cell.length_a   1.000
_cell.length_b   1.000
_cell.length_c   1.000
_cell.angle_alpha   90.00
_cell.angle_beta   90.00
_cell.angle_gamma   90.00
#
_symmetry.space_group_name_H-M   'P 1'
#
loop_
_entity.id
_entity.type
_entity.pdbx_description
1 polymer ?
#
loop_
_entity_poly.entity_id
_entity_poly.type
_entity_poly.pdbx_seq_one_letter_code
_entity_poly.pdbx_strand_id
1 'polypeptide(L)'
;MRVVESPPFELSESGWGEFEIAITLHFHSDVCDKPLHLYHHLKLYPEDESGPMSTKKPVTVEAYDEIVFTEPSESFFARVQNHPAVIVPRLPAGFSVPAPEEVDKRKRGDTKDNPLTPYFTNFSEADELLKLAAARQQVQAHIARLRRQLTLIDGQNQQLKSTSDL
;
A
#
# COMPACT_ATOMS: atom_id res chain seq x y z
N MET A 1 -17.80 9.64 16.27
CA MET A 1 -18.04 8.44 15.45
C MET A 1 -19.05 8.79 14.39
N ARG A 2 -18.76 8.53 13.12
CA ARG A 2 -19.69 8.72 12.00
C ARG A 2 -20.02 7.34 11.43
N VAL A 3 -21.28 7.13 11.05
CA VAL A 3 -21.78 5.85 10.56
C VAL A 3 -22.52 6.11 9.25
N VAL A 4 -22.24 5.29 8.24
CA VAL A 4 -22.91 5.33 6.93
C VAL A 4 -23.46 3.93 6.65
N GLU A 5 -24.78 3.80 6.58
CA GLU A 5 -25.46 2.50 6.51
C GLU A 5 -25.85 2.10 5.09
N SER A 6 -25.73 3.01 4.11
CA SER A 6 -26.08 2.77 2.72
C SER A 6 -25.06 3.40 1.76
N PRO A 7 -24.85 2.83 0.56
CA PRO A 7 -23.97 3.42 -0.44
C PRO A 7 -24.49 4.78 -0.95
N PRO A 8 -23.60 5.70 -1.34
CA PRO A 8 -22.13 5.60 -1.27
C PRO A 8 -21.62 5.71 0.17
N PHE A 9 -20.65 4.85 0.54
CA PHE A 9 -20.05 4.82 1.88
C PHE A 9 -18.94 5.88 2.00
N GLU A 10 -19.33 7.16 1.92
CA GLU A 10 -18.41 8.29 1.91
C GLU A 10 -18.78 9.35 2.96
N LEU A 11 -17.79 10.14 3.36
CA LEU A 11 -17.95 11.27 4.28
C LEU A 11 -17.15 12.45 3.73
N SER A 12 -17.74 13.65 3.79
CA SER A 12 -17.09 14.91 3.42
C SER A 12 -16.95 15.79 4.65
N GLU A 13 -15.73 16.23 4.95
CA GLU A 13 -15.38 17.04 6.11
C GLU A 13 -14.36 18.11 5.74
N SER A 14 -14.20 19.11 6.61
CA SER A 14 -13.18 20.15 6.49
C SER A 14 -12.22 20.10 7.66
N GLY A 15 -10.93 20.24 7.38
CA GLY A 15 -9.87 20.16 8.39
C GLY A 15 -8.55 20.70 7.87
N TRP A 16 -7.54 20.72 8.75
CA TRP A 16 -6.23 21.33 8.48
C TRP A 16 -5.05 20.38 8.74
N GLY A 17 -5.31 19.17 9.25
CA GLY A 17 -4.30 18.20 9.63
C GLY A 17 -4.50 16.85 8.96
N GLU A 18 -3.38 16.16 8.76
CA GLU A 18 -3.31 14.77 8.34
C GLU A 18 -3.35 13.86 9.58
N PHE A 19 -4.08 12.76 9.48
CA PHE A 19 -4.20 11.78 10.56
C PHE A 19 -4.67 10.43 10.03
N GLU A 20 -4.46 9.39 10.83
CA GLU A 20 -4.96 8.06 10.51
C GLU A 20 -6.45 7.95 10.84
N ILE A 21 -7.25 7.59 9.84
CA ILE A 21 -8.67 7.30 9.96
C ILE A 21 -8.83 5.80 10.23
N ALA A 22 -9.35 5.45 11.39
CA ALA A 22 -9.81 4.09 11.66
C ALA A 22 -11.20 3.87 11.03
N ILE A 23 -11.28 2.92 10.10
CA ILE A 23 -12.50 2.53 9.37
C ILE A 23 -12.93 1.17 9.90
N THR A 24 -14.19 1.02 10.29
CA THR A 24 -14.75 -0.26 10.74
C THR A 24 -15.86 -0.68 9.79
N LEU A 25 -15.64 -1.77 9.07
CA LEU A 25 -16.63 -2.37 8.18
C LEU A 25 -17.48 -3.37 8.96
N HIS A 26 -18.79 -3.16 8.92
CA HIS A 26 -19.78 -4.10 9.42
C HIS A 26 -20.44 -4.80 8.23
N PHE A 27 -20.44 -6.13 8.25
CA PHE A 27 -21.08 -6.91 7.19
C PHE A 27 -22.52 -7.26 7.57
N HIS A 28 -23.30 -7.68 6.57
CA HIS A 28 -24.59 -8.31 6.83
C HIS A 28 -24.41 -9.60 7.64
N SER A 29 -25.42 -9.95 8.43
CA SER A 29 -25.38 -11.06 9.39
C SER A 29 -25.13 -12.44 8.77
N ASP A 30 -25.42 -12.61 7.48
CA ASP A 30 -25.16 -13.86 6.75
C ASP A 30 -23.73 -13.95 6.18
N VAL A 31 -22.94 -12.89 6.31
CA VAL A 31 -21.52 -12.83 5.90
C VAL A 31 -20.61 -13.19 7.07
N CYS A 32 -20.60 -12.34 8.11
CA CYS A 32 -19.78 -12.49 9.32
C CYS A 32 -20.21 -11.47 10.38
N ASP A 33 -20.29 -11.88 11.64
CA ASP A 33 -20.59 -10.99 12.77
C ASP A 33 -19.39 -10.15 13.22
N LYS A 34 -18.17 -10.57 12.85
CA LYS A 34 -16.95 -9.86 13.25
C LYS A 34 -16.73 -8.65 12.32
N PRO A 35 -16.59 -7.44 12.86
CA PRO A 35 -16.24 -6.29 12.05
C PRO A 35 -14.80 -6.40 11.52
N LEU A 36 -14.55 -5.82 10.36
CA LEU A 36 -13.21 -5.66 9.81
C LEU A 36 -12.71 -4.24 10.09
N HIS A 37 -11.51 -4.13 10.67
CA HIS A 37 -10.88 -2.85 10.94
C HIS A 37 -9.82 -2.54 9.88
N LEU A 38 -9.92 -1.37 9.29
CA LEU A 38 -8.98 -0.82 8.31
C LEU A 38 -8.47 0.52 8.82
N TYR A 39 -7.30 0.92 8.35
CA TYR A 39 -6.70 2.21 8.69
C TYR A 39 -6.28 2.89 7.40
N HIS A 40 -6.67 4.15 7.25
CA HIS A 40 -6.35 4.94 6.06
C HIS A 40 -5.79 6.29 6.48
N HIS A 41 -4.59 6.62 6.01
CA HIS A 41 -3.96 7.89 6.35
C HIS A 41 -4.52 9.00 5.47
N LEU A 42 -5.24 9.96 6.08
CA LEU A 42 -5.74 11.13 5.38
C LEU A 42 -4.57 12.05 5.03
N LYS A 43 -4.29 12.22 3.73
CA LYS A 43 -3.31 13.19 3.24
C LYS A 43 -4.00 14.43 2.67
N LEU A 44 -3.44 15.59 3.01
CA LEU A 44 -3.83 16.90 2.51
C LEU A 44 -2.75 17.47 1.58
N TYR A 45 -1.51 16.98 1.67
CA TYR A 45 -0.37 17.47 0.91
C TYR A 45 0.15 16.42 -0.08
N PRO A 46 0.59 16.81 -1.30
CA PRO A 46 1.27 15.90 -2.23
C PRO A 46 2.65 15.48 -1.67
N GLU A 47 3.03 14.21 -1.80
CA GLU A 47 4.36 13.73 -1.36
C GLU A 47 5.50 14.15 -2.30
N ASP A 48 5.24 14.25 -3.60
CA ASP A 48 6.28 14.40 -4.64
C ASP A 48 6.41 15.81 -5.24
N GLU A 49 5.56 16.76 -4.85
CA GLU A 49 5.61 18.15 -5.36
C GLU A 49 6.14 19.12 -4.29
N SER A 50 7.45 19.40 -4.31
CA SER A 50 8.08 20.48 -3.52
C SER A 50 7.70 21.92 -3.98
N GLY A 51 6.64 22.05 -4.79
CA GLY A 51 6.18 23.30 -5.39
C GLY A 51 5.07 23.98 -4.59
N PRO A 52 4.67 25.21 -4.97
CA PRO A 52 3.54 25.88 -4.34
C PRO A 52 2.27 25.04 -4.51
N MET A 53 1.56 24.78 -3.40
CA MET A 53 0.32 24.02 -3.41
C MET A 53 -0.68 24.59 -4.43
N SER A 54 -1.11 23.75 -5.37
CA SER A 54 -2.12 24.10 -6.35
C SER A 54 -3.45 23.48 -5.95
N THR A 55 -4.49 24.30 -5.76
CA THR A 55 -5.87 23.85 -5.52
C THR A 55 -6.53 23.24 -6.77
N LYS A 56 -5.84 23.21 -7.92
CA LYS A 56 -6.37 22.70 -9.18
C LYS A 56 -6.32 21.18 -9.30
N LYS A 57 -5.42 20.52 -8.56
CA LYS A 57 -5.31 19.06 -8.52
C LYS A 57 -5.64 18.59 -7.10
N PRO A 58 -6.69 17.79 -6.90
CA PRO A 58 -6.95 17.21 -5.59
C PRO A 58 -5.84 16.23 -5.22
N VAL A 59 -5.54 16.13 -3.93
CA VAL A 59 -4.74 15.02 -3.40
C VAL A 59 -5.64 13.80 -3.33
N THR A 60 -5.27 12.75 -4.05
CA THR A 60 -5.99 11.48 -4.07
C THR A 60 -5.10 10.41 -3.44
N VAL A 61 -5.60 9.78 -2.37
CA VAL A 61 -4.95 8.64 -1.74
C VAL A 61 -5.96 7.49 -1.76
N GLU A 62 -5.66 6.48 -2.56
CA GLU A 62 -6.51 5.30 -2.72
C GLU A 62 -5.67 4.06 -2.41
N ALA A 63 -6.30 3.06 -1.78
CA ALA A 63 -5.67 1.80 -1.44
C ALA A 63 -6.56 0.64 -1.89
N TYR A 64 -5.95 -0.36 -2.52
CA TYR A 64 -6.60 -1.63 -2.81
C TYR A 64 -6.58 -2.53 -1.60
N ASP A 65 -7.67 -3.24 -1.33
CA ASP A 65 -7.69 -4.33 -0.36
C ASP A 65 -8.61 -5.46 -0.86
N GLU A 66 -8.32 -6.68 -0.44
CA GLU A 66 -9.07 -7.88 -0.78
C GLU A 66 -9.63 -8.55 0.47
N ILE A 67 -10.97 -8.57 0.57
CA ILE A 67 -11.66 -9.23 1.66
C ILE A 67 -12.00 -10.65 1.23
N VAL A 68 -11.27 -11.63 1.77
CA VAL A 68 -11.41 -13.04 1.41
C VAL A 68 -12.32 -13.77 2.41
N PHE A 69 -13.38 -14.38 1.90
CA PHE A 69 -14.26 -15.27 2.65
C PHE A 69 -13.98 -16.73 2.23
N THR A 70 -13.27 -17.50 3.06
CA THR A 70 -12.79 -18.85 2.69
C THR A 70 -13.88 -19.91 2.65
N GLU A 71 -14.92 -19.75 3.49
CA GLU A 71 -16.05 -20.68 3.62
C GLU A 71 -17.36 -19.88 3.81
N PRO A 72 -17.85 -19.20 2.77
CA PRO A 72 -19.06 -18.40 2.87
C PRO A 72 -20.29 -19.27 3.13
N SER A 73 -21.27 -18.73 3.86
CA SER A 73 -22.58 -19.37 3.98
C SER A 73 -23.23 -19.51 2.60
N GLU A 74 -24.06 -20.54 2.40
CA GLU A 74 -24.75 -20.75 1.12
C GLU A 74 -25.65 -19.57 0.75
N SER A 75 -26.31 -18.95 1.74
CA SER A 75 -27.11 -17.74 1.56
C SER A 75 -26.28 -16.55 1.09
N PHE A 76 -25.11 -16.33 1.69
CA PHE A 76 -24.23 -15.24 1.28
C PHE A 76 -23.68 -15.47 -0.12
N PHE A 77 -23.20 -16.70 -0.40
CA PHE A 77 -22.70 -17.07 -1.72
C PHE A 77 -23.75 -16.85 -2.81
N ALA A 78 -24.97 -17.36 -2.61
CA ALA A 78 -26.08 -17.18 -3.53
C ALA A 78 -26.44 -15.70 -3.73
N ARG A 79 -26.44 -14.90 -2.64
CA ARG A 79 -26.73 -13.46 -2.74
C ARG A 79 -25.68 -12.72 -3.57
N VAL A 80 -24.40 -13.00 -3.36
CA VAL A 80 -23.31 -12.36 -4.13
C VAL A 80 -23.39 -12.78 -5.60
N GLN A 81 -23.61 -14.06 -5.89
CA GLN A 81 -23.72 -14.56 -7.26
C GLN A 81 -24.89 -13.93 -8.03
N ASN A 82 -25.99 -13.63 -7.35
CA ASN A 82 -27.17 -13.01 -7.93
C ASN A 82 -27.19 -11.47 -7.79
N HIS A 83 -26.15 -10.88 -7.19
CA HIS A 83 -26.08 -9.43 -7.01
C HIS A 83 -25.82 -8.79 -8.38
N PRO A 84 -26.57 -7.74 -8.78
CA PRO A 84 -26.28 -7.04 -10.03
C PRO A 84 -24.83 -6.53 -9.98
N ALA A 85 -24.05 -6.86 -11.02
CA ALA A 85 -22.70 -6.34 -11.14
C ALA A 85 -22.77 -4.81 -11.08
N VAL A 86 -22.12 -4.21 -10.08
CA VAL A 86 -21.98 -2.76 -9.99
C VAL A 86 -21.09 -2.35 -11.16
N ILE A 87 -21.69 -1.74 -12.18
CA ILE A 87 -20.94 -1.12 -13.28
C ILE A 87 -20.23 0.09 -12.68
N VAL A 88 -18.94 -0.06 -12.37
CA VAL A 88 -18.12 1.04 -11.88
C VAL A 88 -17.90 1.99 -13.07
N PRO A 89 -18.41 3.24 -13.06
CA PRO A 89 -18.38 4.14 -14.22
C PRO A 89 -16.97 4.56 -14.68
N ARG A 90 -15.94 4.15 -13.96
CA ARG A 90 -14.54 4.58 -14.15
C ARG A 90 -13.60 3.46 -14.63
N LEU A 91 -14.13 2.35 -15.11
CA LEU A 91 -13.29 1.36 -15.77
C LEU A 91 -12.78 1.93 -17.10
N PRO A 92 -11.46 1.94 -17.36
CA PRO A 92 -10.90 2.38 -18.63
C PRO A 92 -11.56 1.65 -19.81
N ALA A 93 -11.76 2.35 -20.93
CA ALA A 93 -12.32 1.75 -22.15
C ALA A 93 -11.48 0.52 -22.55
N GLY A 94 -12.09 -0.67 -22.51
CA GLY A 94 -11.44 -1.96 -22.75
C GLY A 94 -11.65 -3.01 -21.66
N PHE A 95 -12.22 -2.63 -20.50
CA PHE A 95 -12.57 -3.58 -19.44
C PHE A 95 -13.92 -4.26 -19.69
N SER A 96 -13.89 -5.54 -20.07
CA SER A 96 -14.99 -6.48 -19.83
C SER A 96 -14.60 -7.36 -18.66
N VAL A 97 -15.35 -7.30 -17.55
CA VAL A 97 -15.18 -8.29 -16.48
C VAL A 97 -15.55 -9.64 -17.11
N PRO A 98 -14.62 -10.62 -17.16
CA PRO A 98 -14.97 -11.93 -17.71
C PRO A 98 -16.15 -12.50 -16.92
N ALA A 99 -17.07 -13.15 -17.63
CA ALA A 99 -18.14 -13.93 -17.00
C ALA A 99 -17.51 -14.88 -15.97
N PRO A 100 -18.20 -15.18 -14.85
CA PRO A 100 -17.64 -16.05 -13.83
C PRO A 100 -17.37 -17.44 -14.43
N GLU A 101 -16.11 -17.70 -14.79
CA GLU A 101 -15.67 -19.01 -15.22
C GLU A 101 -15.63 -19.93 -13.99
N GLU A 102 -16.03 -21.20 -14.17
CA GLU A 102 -15.96 -22.21 -13.12
C GLU A 102 -14.51 -22.36 -12.65
N VAL A 103 -14.21 -21.78 -11.48
CA VAL A 103 -12.90 -21.87 -10.84
C VAL A 103 -12.59 -23.33 -10.55
N ASP A 104 -11.56 -23.86 -11.21
CA ASP A 104 -10.99 -25.17 -10.92
C ASP A 104 -10.63 -25.24 -9.42
N LYS A 105 -11.20 -26.22 -8.70
CA LYS A 105 -11.28 -26.28 -7.23
C LYS A 105 -9.93 -26.38 -6.50
N ARG A 106 -8.81 -26.32 -7.23
CA ARG A 106 -7.45 -26.63 -6.74
C ARG A 106 -6.58 -25.39 -6.47
N LYS A 107 -7.03 -24.18 -6.83
CA LYS A 107 -6.32 -22.90 -6.59
C LYS A 107 -7.12 -21.94 -5.69
N ARG A 108 -7.79 -22.49 -4.68
CA ARG A 108 -8.67 -21.70 -3.81
C ARG A 108 -7.82 -20.79 -2.91
N GLY A 109 -7.69 -19.50 -3.27
CA GLY A 109 -7.13 -18.46 -2.39
C GLY A 109 -5.81 -17.79 -2.82
N ASP A 110 -5.32 -18.02 -4.04
CA ASP A 110 -4.16 -17.26 -4.53
C ASP A 110 -4.62 -15.92 -5.14
N THR A 111 -4.45 -14.84 -4.38
CA THR A 111 -4.85 -13.47 -4.75
C THR A 111 -3.81 -12.76 -5.64
N LYS A 112 -2.68 -13.42 -5.92
CA LYS A 112 -1.55 -12.82 -6.64
C LYS A 112 -1.85 -12.44 -8.09
N ASP A 113 -2.82 -13.10 -8.72
CA ASP A 113 -3.16 -12.89 -10.13
C ASP A 113 -4.43 -12.04 -10.33
N ASN A 114 -4.82 -11.23 -9.34
CA ASN A 114 -6.05 -10.44 -9.45
C ASN A 114 -5.93 -9.36 -10.55
N PRO A 115 -6.85 -9.34 -11.54
CA PRO A 115 -6.79 -8.39 -12.66
C PRO A 115 -6.93 -6.91 -12.27
N LEU A 116 -7.40 -6.61 -11.05
CA LEU A 116 -7.54 -5.24 -10.55
C LEU A 116 -6.28 -4.71 -9.85
N THR A 117 -5.36 -5.60 -9.44
CA THR A 117 -4.14 -5.21 -8.70
C THR A 117 -3.39 -4.06 -9.37
N PRO A 118 -3.06 -4.10 -10.68
CA PRO A 118 -2.24 -3.05 -11.32
C PRO A 118 -2.87 -1.65 -11.31
N TYR A 119 -4.17 -1.53 -11.05
CA TYR A 119 -4.91 -0.26 -11.12
C TYR A 119 -4.99 0.47 -9.78
N PHE A 120 -4.85 -0.25 -8.68
CA PHE A 120 -5.02 0.30 -7.33
C PHE A 120 -3.77 0.13 -6.46
N THR A 121 -2.82 -0.72 -6.85
CA THR A 121 -1.50 -0.74 -6.24
C THR A 121 -0.58 0.24 -6.96
N ASN A 122 -0.19 1.31 -6.27
CA ASN A 122 1.02 2.10 -6.63
C ASN A 122 2.32 1.31 -6.39
N PHE A 123 2.22 0.06 -5.90
CA PHE A 123 3.33 -0.81 -5.58
C PHE A 123 3.88 -1.46 -6.85
N SER A 124 4.99 -0.91 -7.36
CA SER A 124 5.85 -1.59 -8.31
C SER A 124 6.94 -2.31 -7.53
N GLU A 125 6.92 -3.64 -7.55
CA GLU A 125 7.98 -4.46 -6.93
C GLU A 125 9.37 -4.05 -7.45
N ALA A 126 9.45 -3.69 -8.73
CA ALA A 126 10.68 -3.23 -9.35
C ALA A 126 11.17 -1.89 -8.76
N ASP A 127 10.28 -0.96 -8.48
CA ASP A 127 10.65 0.35 -7.91
C ASP A 127 11.09 0.21 -6.45
N GLU A 128 10.44 -0.65 -5.67
CA GLU A 128 10.86 -0.99 -4.31
C GLU A 128 12.21 -1.71 -4.29
N LEU A 129 12.43 -2.65 -5.22
CA LEU A 129 13.72 -3.33 -5.39
C LEU A 129 14.82 -2.33 -5.75
N LEU A 130 14.51 -1.33 -6.59
CA LEU A 130 15.43 -0.26 -6.96
C LEU A 130 15.77 0.63 -5.77
N LYS A 131 14.78 1.05 -4.97
CA LYS A 131 15.00 1.79 -3.71
C LYS A 131 15.88 1.01 -2.74
N LEU A 132 15.60 -0.29 -2.58
CA LEU A 132 16.39 -1.19 -1.73
C LEU A 132 17.85 -1.30 -2.21
N ALA A 133 18.06 -1.42 -3.53
CA ALA A 133 19.39 -1.47 -4.12
C ALA A 133 20.17 -0.16 -3.90
N ALA A 134 19.53 0.99 -4.11
CA ALA A 134 20.12 2.29 -3.88
C ALA A 134 20.53 2.50 -2.41
N ALA A 135 19.65 2.14 -1.47
CA ALA A 135 19.94 2.17 -0.04
C ALA A 135 21.15 1.28 0.31
N ARG A 136 21.21 0.06 -0.26
CA ARG A 136 22.34 -0.86 -0.06
C ARG A 136 23.66 -0.28 -0.59
N GLN A 137 23.63 0.36 -1.76
CA GLN A 137 24.81 1.02 -2.33
C GLN A 137 25.30 2.18 -1.45
N GLN A 138 24.38 2.98 -0.91
CA GLN A 138 24.72 4.07 0.01
C GLN A 138 25.38 3.56 1.30
N VAL A 139 24.85 2.48 1.89
CA VAL A 139 25.46 1.82 3.06
C VAL A 139 26.86 1.30 2.73
N GLN A 140 27.04 0.64 1.59
CA GLN A 140 28.35 0.16 1.14
C GLN A 140 29.36 1.29 0.97
N ALA A 141 28.95 2.42 0.37
CA ALA A 141 29.79 3.60 0.20
C ALA A 141 30.23 4.19 1.56
N HIS A 142 29.31 4.28 2.53
CA HIS A 142 29.64 4.72 3.89
C HIS A 142 30.62 3.76 4.59
N ILE A 143 30.40 2.45 4.48
CA ILE A 143 31.33 1.44 5.04
C ILE A 143 32.73 1.61 4.42
N ALA A 144 32.82 1.76 3.10
CA ALA A 144 34.09 1.96 2.41
C ALA A 144 34.79 3.24 2.86
N ARG A 145 34.05 4.34 3.03
CA ARG A 145 34.58 5.61 3.54
C ARG A 145 35.14 5.46 4.95
N LEU A 146 34.38 4.86 5.86
CA LEU A 146 34.82 4.65 7.25
C LEU A 146 36.05 3.75 7.33
N ARG A 147 36.11 2.68 6.53
CA ARG A 147 37.31 1.81 6.45
C ARG A 147 38.54 2.58 6.01
N ARG A 148 38.44 3.45 5.00
CA ARG A 148 39.56 4.30 4.56
C ARG A 148 40.01 5.27 5.66
N GLN A 149 39.06 5.86 6.40
CA GLN A 149 39.39 6.76 7.51
C GLN A 149 40.12 6.02 8.64
N LEU A 150 39.66 4.82 9.00
CA LEU A 150 40.34 3.98 10.00
C LEU A 150 41.77 3.66 9.59
N THR A 151 42.00 3.25 8.33
CA THR A 151 43.36 2.96 7.84
C THR A 151 44.28 4.18 7.88
N LEU A 152 43.78 5.38 7.58
CA LEU A 152 44.56 6.62 7.68
C LEU A 152 44.92 6.96 9.13
N ILE A 153 43.98 6.81 10.05
CA ILE A 153 44.19 7.06 11.48
C ILE A 153 45.17 6.03 12.07
N ASP A 154 45.07 4.77 11.68
CA ASP A 154 45.99 3.72 12.11
C ASP A 154 47.42 3.99 11.59
N GLY A 155 47.56 4.42 10.33
CA GLY A 155 48.84 4.81 9.76
C GLY A 155 49.48 6.02 10.46
N GLN A 156 48.69 7.05 10.78
CA GLN A 156 49.15 8.21 11.54
C GLN A 156 49.56 7.84 12.97
N ASN A 157 48.81 6.97 13.64
CA ASN A 157 49.16 6.46 14.97
C ASN A 157 50.47 5.66 14.97
N GLN A 158 50.73 4.86 13.93
CA GLN A 158 52.00 4.12 13.81
C GLN A 158 53.20 5.06 13.61
N GLN A 159 53.04 6.13 12.80
CA GLN A 159 54.08 7.15 12.64
C GLN A 159 54.38 7.88 13.94
N LEU A 160 53.35 8.33 14.68
CA LEU A 160 53.53 9.02 15.96
C LEU A 160 54.26 8.15 16.99
N LYS A 161 53.96 6.84 17.04
CA LYS A 161 54.69 5.89 17.90
C LYS A 161 56.16 5.78 17.50
N SER A 162 56.45 5.65 16.21
CA SER A 162 57.84 5.53 15.72
C SER A 162 58.71 6.77 15.96
N THR A 163 58.12 7.96 16.03
CA THR A 163 58.83 9.22 16.36
C THR A 163 59.00 9.44 17.86
N SER A 164 58.30 8.69 18.72
CA SER A 164 58.38 8.79 20.18
C SER A 164 59.47 7.89 20.78
N ASP A 165 59.95 6.90 20.02
CA ASP A 165 60.95 5.91 20.41
C ASP A 165 62.38 6.26 19.92
N LEU A 166 62.61 7.52 19.52
CA LEU A 166 63.90 8.12 19.14
C LEU A 166 64.24 9.27 20.09
#